data_AF-A0A7G8FPH4-F1
#
_entry.id   AF-A0A7G8FPH4-F1
#
_cell.length_a   1.000
_cell.length_b   1.000
_cell.length_c   1.000
_cell.angle_alpha   90.00
_cell.angle_beta   90.00
_cell.angle_gamma   90.00
#
_symmetry.space_group_name_H-M   'P 1'
#
loop_
_entity.id
_entity.type
_entity.pdbx_description
1 polymer ?
#
loop_
_entity_poly.entity_id
_entity_poly.type
_entity_poly.pdbx_seq_one_letter_code
_entity_poly.pdbx_strand_id
1 'polypeptide(L)'
;MPTRQTSSSGKPKSPRIQVVLPEDLCARLTAMAELESRTVSNMARVLIQQGVQRHEQELEATAPAPSREERLRSALESQQPRRLRGAPRRLRLHRHG
;
A
#
# COMPACT_ATOMS: atom_id res chain seq x y z
N MET A 1 0.48 30.05 -12.48
CA MET A 1 -0.15 28.86 -13.08
C MET A 1 0.94 27.97 -13.67
N PRO A 2 1.31 26.84 -13.04
CA PRO A 2 2.35 25.97 -13.57
C PRO A 2 1.75 24.96 -14.55
N THR A 3 2.10 25.07 -15.83
CA THR A 3 1.69 24.16 -16.89
C THR A 3 2.41 22.82 -16.73
N ARG A 4 1.72 21.80 -16.22
CA ARG A 4 2.23 20.43 -16.22
C ARG A 4 2.38 19.96 -17.66
N GLN A 5 3.61 19.68 -18.06
CA GLN A 5 3.98 19.10 -19.34
C GLN A 5 3.27 17.75 -19.51
N THR A 6 2.19 17.71 -20.29
CA THR A 6 1.49 16.48 -20.64
C THR A 6 2.24 15.75 -21.75
N SER A 7 2.27 14.41 -21.70
CA SER A 7 2.75 13.60 -22.83
C SER A 7 1.72 13.63 -23.96
N SER A 8 2.11 13.29 -25.18
CA SER A 8 1.23 13.18 -26.37
C SER A 8 0.01 12.23 -26.16
N SER A 9 -0.03 11.44 -25.09
CA SER A 9 -1.15 10.55 -24.75
C SER A 9 -2.00 11.03 -23.57
N GLY A 10 -1.75 12.24 -23.04
CA GLY A 10 -2.48 12.80 -21.89
C GLY A 10 -2.15 12.15 -20.53
N LYS A 11 -1.33 11.09 -20.49
CA LYS A 11 -0.89 10.45 -19.24
C LYS A 11 0.37 11.14 -18.69
N PRO A 12 0.47 11.38 -17.36
CA PRO A 12 1.71 11.88 -16.78
C PRO A 12 2.84 10.86 -17.04
N LYS A 13 4.01 11.34 -17.47
CA LYS A 13 5.18 10.47 -17.63
C LYS A 13 5.58 9.90 -16.26
N SER A 14 5.91 8.62 -16.21
CA SER A 14 6.45 8.01 -15.00
C SER A 14 7.73 8.74 -14.56
N PRO A 15 7.92 8.98 -13.25
CA PRO A 15 9.16 9.56 -12.75
C PRO A 15 10.35 8.68 -13.12
N ARG A 16 11.46 9.32 -13.50
CA ARG A 16 12.69 8.63 -13.88
C ARG A 16 13.69 8.74 -12.74
N ILE A 17 14.39 7.66 -12.47
CA ILE A 17 15.52 7.62 -11.54
C ILE A 17 16.80 7.34 -12.32
N GLN A 18 17.89 7.98 -11.92
CA GLN A 18 19.23 7.70 -12.39
C GLN A 18 20.06 7.34 -11.15
N VAL A 19 20.89 6.31 -11.27
CA VAL A 19 21.68 5.78 -10.16
C VAL A 19 23.11 5.57 -10.62
N VAL A 20 24.06 5.87 -9.73
CA VAL A 20 25.47 5.53 -9.92
C VAL A 20 25.72 4.24 -9.14
N LEU A 21 26.20 3.20 -9.82
CA LEU A 21 26.45 1.89 -9.23
C LEU A 21 27.95 1.58 -9.25
N PRO A 22 28.47 0.85 -8.25
CA PRO A 22 29.78 0.22 -8.33
C PRO A 22 29.92 -0.68 -9.57
N GLU A 23 31.13 -0.75 -10.14
CA GLU A 23 31.40 -1.50 -11.37
C GLU A 23 31.08 -2.99 -11.24
N ASP A 24 31.42 -3.59 -10.11
CA ASP A 24 31.17 -4.99 -9.81
C ASP A 24 29.67 -5.31 -9.77
N LEU A 25 28.86 -4.40 -9.21
CA LEU A 25 27.41 -4.55 -9.17
C LEU A 25 26.80 -4.41 -10.57
N CYS A 26 27.29 -3.46 -11.37
CA CYS A 26 26.87 -3.28 -12.75
C CYS A 26 27.17 -4.55 -13.57
N ALA A 27 28.37 -5.12 -13.44
CA ALA A 27 28.76 -6.36 -14.12
C ALA A 27 27.85 -7.54 -13.76
N ARG A 28 27.54 -7.72 -12.47
CA ARG A 28 26.60 -8.77 -12.02
C ARG A 28 25.19 -8.57 -12.59
N LEU A 29 24.69 -7.33 -12.61
CA LEU A 29 23.38 -7.02 -13.21
C LEU A 29 23.34 -7.32 -14.71
N THR A 30 24.42 -6.98 -15.43
CA THR A 30 24.54 -7.30 -16.86
C THR A 30 24.50 -8.79 -17.12
N ALA A 31 25.27 -9.59 -16.36
CA ALA A 31 25.28 -11.04 -16.51
C ALA A 31 23.89 -11.67 -16.26
N MET A 32 23.16 -11.22 -15.23
CA MET A 32 21.79 -11.69 -14.96
C MET A 32 20.81 -11.27 -16.08
N ALA A 33 20.95 -10.04 -16.59
CA ALA A 33 20.11 -9.55 -17.67
C ALA A 33 20.33 -10.33 -18.97
N GLU A 34 21.58 -10.65 -19.31
CA GLU A 34 21.94 -11.49 -20.46
C GLU A 34 21.34 -12.90 -20.33
N LEU A 35 21.50 -13.53 -19.17
CA LEU A 35 20.96 -14.86 -18.89
C LEU A 35 19.43 -14.92 -19.08
N GLU A 36 18.72 -13.88 -18.66
CA GLU A 36 17.26 -13.80 -18.77
C GLU A 36 16.77 -13.15 -20.08
N SER A 37 17.67 -12.81 -21.02
CA SER A 37 17.34 -12.09 -22.26
C SER A 37 16.54 -10.79 -22.02
N ARG A 38 16.96 -10.02 -21.01
CA ARG A 38 16.36 -8.74 -20.60
C ARG A 38 17.39 -7.61 -20.70
N THR A 39 16.91 -6.37 -20.72
CA THR A 39 17.80 -5.21 -20.57
C THR A 39 18.20 -5.02 -19.11
N VAL A 40 19.40 -4.47 -18.86
CA VAL A 40 19.89 -4.16 -17.50
C VAL A 40 18.88 -3.29 -16.73
N SER A 41 18.30 -2.28 -17.37
CA SER A 41 17.28 -1.42 -16.74
C SER A 41 16.01 -2.17 -16.35
N ASN A 42 15.54 -3.10 -17.19
CA ASN A 42 14.39 -3.95 -16.85
C ASN A 42 14.75 -4.90 -15.72
N MET A 43 15.96 -5.47 -15.73
CA MET A 43 16.40 -6.38 -14.67
C MET A 43 16.50 -5.67 -13.33
N ALA A 44 17.12 -4.49 -13.29
CA ALA A 44 17.17 -3.64 -12.11
C ALA A 44 15.76 -3.31 -11.60
N ARG A 45 14.82 -2.97 -12.50
CA ARG A 45 13.43 -2.68 -12.11
C ARG A 45 12.77 -3.86 -11.38
N VAL A 46 12.92 -5.08 -11.92
CA VAL A 46 12.32 -6.28 -11.32
C VAL A 46 12.96 -6.59 -9.96
N LEU A 47 14.29 -6.54 -9.86
CA LEU A 47 14.99 -6.81 -8.60
C LEU A 47 14.64 -5.78 -7.52
N ILE A 48 14.52 -4.51 -7.87
CA ILE A 48 14.06 -3.45 -6.94
C ILE A 48 12.64 -3.77 -6.48
N GLN A 49 11.73 -4.10 -7.39
CA GLN A 49 10.34 -4.40 -7.05
C GLN A 49 10.24 -5.60 -6.09
N GLN A 50 10.98 -6.68 -6.37
CA GLN A 50 11.04 -7.85 -5.49
C GLN A 50 11.71 -7.54 -4.14
N GLY A 51 12.73 -6.68 -4.14
CA GLY A 51 13.38 -6.21 -2.92
C GLY A 51 12.42 -5.45 -2.01
N VAL A 52 11.65 -4.51 -2.58
CA VAL A 52 10.64 -3.74 -1.83
C VAL A 52 9.57 -4.65 -1.25
N GLN A 53 9.02 -5.57 -2.05
CA GLN A 53 7.99 -6.50 -1.58
C GLN A 53 8.49 -7.39 -0.42
N ARG A 54 9.72 -7.91 -0.52
CA ARG A 54 10.30 -8.71 0.58
C ARG A 54 10.50 -7.88 1.84
N HIS A 55 10.96 -6.64 1.70
CA HIS A 55 11.16 -5.75 2.83
C HIS A 55 9.83 -5.39 3.53
N GLU A 56 8.77 -5.12 2.76
CA GLU A 56 7.44 -4.88 3.30
C GLU A 56 6.90 -6.11 4.05
N GLN A 57 7.08 -7.31 3.48
CA GLN A 57 6.69 -8.56 4.13
C GLN A 57 7.46 -8.83 5.43
N GLU A 58 8.76 -8.53 5.46
CA GLU A 58 9.57 -8.64 6.68
C GLU A 58 9.11 -7.65 7.76
N LEU A 59 8.75 -6.43 7.38
CA LEU A 59 8.19 -5.44 8.30
C LEU A 59 6.83 -5.89 8.86
N GLU A 60 5.97 -6.48 8.04
CA GLU A 60 4.70 -7.03 8.50
C GLU A 60 4.89 -8.27 9.40
N ALA A 61 5.86 -9.13 9.08
CA ALA A 61 6.15 -10.33 9.87
C ALA A 61 6.78 -10.00 11.23
N THR A 62 7.54 -8.90 11.30
CA THR A 62 8.15 -8.40 12.54
C THR A 62 7.27 -7.41 13.30
N ALA A 63 6.16 -6.97 12.70
CA ALA A 63 5.18 -6.16 13.38
C ALA A 63 4.61 -6.96 14.56
N PRO A 64 4.59 -6.37 15.78
CA PRO A 64 3.98 -7.04 16.92
C PRO A 64 2.53 -7.38 16.57
N ALA A 65 2.14 -8.64 16.81
CA ALA A 65 0.76 -9.04 16.59
C ALA A 65 -0.16 -8.08 17.36
N PRO A 66 -1.24 -7.58 16.74
CA PRO A 66 -2.09 -6.59 17.37
C PRO A 66 -2.54 -7.12 18.72
N SER A 67 -2.40 -6.29 19.75
CA SER A 67 -2.82 -6.60 21.10
C SER A 67 -4.31 -6.97 21.13
N ARG A 68 -4.74 -7.71 22.15
CA ARG A 68 -6.17 -8.07 22.31
C ARG A 68 -7.06 -6.83 22.28
N GLU A 69 -6.59 -5.72 22.84
CA GLU A 69 -7.29 -4.43 22.89
C GLU A 69 -7.40 -3.79 21.51
N GLU A 70 -6.35 -3.81 20.69
CA GLU A 70 -6.39 -3.31 19.31
C GLU A 70 -7.34 -4.13 18.43
N ARG A 71 -7.34 -5.46 18.59
CA ARG A 71 -8.30 -6.32 17.88
C ARG A 71 -9.74 -6.01 18.31
N LEU A 72 -9.96 -5.80 19.61
CA LEU A 72 -11.29 -5.50 20.14
C LEU A 72 -11.77 -4.11 19.69
N ARG A 73 -10.89 -3.11 19.65
CA ARG A 73 -11.17 -1.77 19.12
C ARG A 73 -11.53 -1.83 17.63
N SER A 74 -10.71 -2.48 16.83
CA SER A 74 -10.95 -2.63 15.38
C SER A 74 -12.24 -3.39 15.07
N ALA A 75 -12.54 -4.44 15.84
CA ALA A 75 -13.80 -5.18 15.75
C ALA A 75 -15.01 -4.29 16.03
N LEU A 76 -14.96 -3.41 17.04
CA LEU A 76 -16.04 -2.47 17.36
C LEU A 76 -16.19 -1.38 16.28
N GLU A 77 -15.09 -0.84 15.76
CA GLU A 77 -15.09 0.20 14.72
C GLU A 77 -15.63 -0.29 13.38
N SER A 78 -15.38 -1.56 13.05
CA SER A 78 -15.89 -2.19 11.82
C SER A 78 -17.39 -2.52 11.86
N GLN A 79 -18.02 -2.49 13.03
CA GLN A 79 -19.46 -2.76 13.16
C GLN A 79 -20.27 -1.56 12.66
N GLN A 80 -21.13 -1.81 11.66
CA GLN A 80 -22.06 -0.77 11.20
C GLN A 80 -23.01 -0.39 12.33
N PRO A 81 -23.26 0.91 12.56
CA PRO A 81 -24.19 1.36 13.59
C PRO A 81 -25.61 0.90 13.25
N ARG A 82 -26.05 -0.18 13.89
CA ARG A 82 -27.44 -0.66 13.80
C ARG A 82 -28.19 -0.29 15.07
N ARG A 83 -29.48 0.07 14.90
CA ARG A 83 -30.39 0.26 16.05
C ARG A 83 -30.42 -1.01 16.86
N LEU A 84 -30.06 -0.92 18.14
CA LEU A 84 -30.24 -2.02 19.10
C LEU A 84 -31.70 -2.46 19.04
N ARG A 85 -31.92 -3.74 18.69
CA ARG A 85 -33.25 -4.34 18.58
C ARG A 85 -33.85 -4.33 20.00
N GLY A 86 -34.76 -3.41 20.26
CA GLY A 86 -35.38 -3.22 21.58
C GLY A 86 -35.13 -1.87 22.26
N ALA A 87 -34.50 -0.89 21.61
CA ALA A 87 -34.44 0.47 22.16
C ALA A 87 -35.87 0.96 22.50
N PRO A 88 -36.14 1.37 23.75
CA PRO A 88 -37.50 1.57 24.23
C PRO A 88 -38.22 2.63 23.38
N ARG A 89 -39.37 2.25 22.83
CA ARG A 89 -40.27 3.20 22.18
C ARG A 89 -40.67 4.21 23.26
N ARG A 90 -40.32 5.49 23.04
CA ARG A 90 -40.70 6.62 23.90
C ARG A 90 -42.19 6.49 24.27
N LEU A 91 -42.47 6.20 25.53
CA LEU A 91 -43.84 6.17 26.04
C LEU A 91 -44.36 7.61 26.10
N ARG A 92 -45.44 7.89 25.38
CA ARG A 92 -46.15 9.18 25.44
C ARG A 92 -47.26 9.06 26.50
N LEU A 93 -47.09 9.75 27.62
CA LEU A 93 -48.15 9.86 28.63
C LEU A 93 -49.24 10.81 28.11
N HIS A 94 -50.49 10.36 28.16
CA HIS A 94 -51.65 11.21 27.84
C HIS A 94 -51.97 12.12 29.02
N ARG A 95 -52.12 13.41 28.74
CA ARG A 95 -52.56 14.41 29.71
C ARG A 95 -54.08 14.31 29.81
N HIS A 96 -54.58 13.84 30.95
CA HIS A 96 -56.01 13.95 31.26
C HIS A 96 -56.35 15.43 31.45
N GLY A 97 -57.34 15.90 30.70
CA GLY A 97 -58.00 17.20 30.88
C GLY A 97 -59.15 17.11 31.86
#